data_AF-A0A9D1JHN6-F1
#
_entry.id   AF-A0A9D1JHN6-F1
#
_cell.length_a   1.000
_cell.length_b   1.000
_cell.length_c   1.000
_cell.angle_alpha   90.00
_cell.angle_beta   90.00
_cell.angle_gamma   90.00
#
_symmetry.space_group_name_H-M   'P 1'
#
loop_
_entity.id
_entity.type
_entity.pdbx_description
1 polymer ?
#
loop_
_entity_poly.entity_id
_entity_poly.type
_entity_poly.pdbx_seq_one_letter_code
_entity_poly.pdbx_strand_id
1 'polypeptide(L)'
;MKKISFVIRTALVLSLAAVVLCGCSPKASDERTLPKCFSCTAAIDFDDTTYETAMSRYADGWWEVELTAPEAVKGLVFTINGDDTEISFKGLHFMFDTSKFPVGSVVSIAVKSFDRLAPLTLDVVEGESNNFASGNADGMTYSITLDKNGIPLSLDLGDSGMKITFTSFEIIEEQPEQTTAAEESVTAAPQTTASPETTQLSNAS
;
A
#
# COMPACT_ATOMS: atom_id res chain seq x y z
N MET A 1 23.76 -33.81 60.62
CA MET A 1 24.39 -33.26 59.39
C MET A 1 24.70 -34.40 58.42
N LYS A 2 23.71 -34.87 57.66
CA LYS A 2 23.86 -35.97 56.66
C LYS A 2 22.67 -36.07 55.70
N LYS A 3 21.54 -35.45 56.03
CA LYS A 3 20.31 -35.43 55.18
C LYS A 3 20.26 -34.29 54.15
N ILE A 4 21.06 -33.24 54.31
CA ILE A 4 21.05 -32.06 53.42
C ILE A 4 21.81 -32.32 52.11
N SER A 5 22.77 -33.26 52.10
CA SER A 5 23.55 -33.60 50.89
C SER A 5 22.80 -34.50 49.89
N PHE A 6 21.70 -35.15 50.29
CA PHE A 6 20.97 -36.06 49.41
C PHE A 6 19.95 -35.31 48.54
N VAL A 7 19.29 -34.30 49.11
CA VAL A 7 18.25 -33.51 48.42
C VAL A 7 18.82 -32.66 47.27
N ILE A 8 20.08 -32.22 47.39
CA ILE A 8 20.75 -31.37 46.39
C ILE A 8 21.20 -32.18 45.15
N ARG A 9 21.46 -33.49 45.28
CA ARG A 9 21.84 -34.34 44.14
C ARG A 9 20.63 -34.88 43.36
N THR A 10 19.47 -35.02 43.99
CA THR A 10 18.23 -35.45 43.30
C THR A 10 17.54 -34.29 42.58
N ALA A 11 17.75 -33.04 43.00
CA ALA A 11 17.20 -31.85 42.34
C ALA A 11 17.92 -31.45 41.04
N LEU A 12 19.17 -31.91 40.83
CA LEU A 12 19.96 -31.56 39.64
C LEU A 12 19.76 -32.53 38.46
N VAL A 13 19.15 -33.70 38.69
CA VAL A 13 18.92 -34.72 37.64
C VAL A 13 17.48 -34.66 37.10
N LEU A 14 16.59 -33.88 37.73
CA LEU A 14 15.21 -33.67 37.28
C LEU A 14 14.99 -32.33 36.55
N SER A 15 16.05 -31.58 36.26
CA SER A 15 16.01 -30.32 35.49
C SER A 15 16.55 -30.46 34.06
N LEU A 16 16.82 -31.69 33.59
CA LEU A 16 17.39 -31.98 32.27
C LEU A 16 16.44 -32.79 31.35
N ALA A 17 15.14 -32.84 31.68
CA ALA A 17 14.13 -33.60 30.92
C ALA A 17 12.90 -32.77 30.54
N ALA A 18 13.03 -31.44 30.42
CA ALA A 18 11.94 -30.54 30.04
C ALA A 18 12.28 -29.61 28.85
N VAL A 19 13.24 -30.00 27.99
CA VAL A 19 13.61 -29.25 26.77
C VAL A 19 13.12 -29.96 25.49
N VAL A 20 12.12 -30.84 25.60
CA VAL A 20 11.54 -31.52 24.43
C VAL A 20 10.02 -31.42 24.49
N LEU A 21 9.51 -30.19 24.49
CA LEU A 21 8.16 -29.92 24.05
C LEU A 21 8.26 -29.34 22.64
N CYS A 22 7.98 -30.24 21.69
CA CYS A 22 7.73 -30.02 20.28
C CYS A 22 7.30 -28.58 19.95
N GLY A 23 8.24 -27.79 19.46
CA GLY A 23 7.95 -26.85 18.39
C GLY A 23 7.53 -27.66 17.17
N CYS A 24 6.26 -28.02 17.07
CA CYS A 24 5.64 -28.25 15.78
C CYS A 24 5.59 -26.89 15.11
N SER A 25 6.70 -26.47 14.48
CA SER A 25 6.57 -25.52 13.40
C SER A 25 5.72 -26.22 12.34
N PRO A 26 4.54 -25.70 11.98
CA PRO A 26 3.83 -26.25 10.83
C PRO A 26 4.82 -26.24 9.66
N LYS A 27 4.87 -27.37 8.93
CA LYS A 27 5.66 -27.45 7.70
C LYS A 27 5.11 -26.38 6.75
N ALA A 28 5.80 -25.26 6.65
CA ALA A 28 5.67 -24.39 5.51
C ALA A 28 6.21 -25.18 4.32
N SER A 29 5.36 -25.45 3.33
CA SER A 29 5.83 -25.76 1.98
C SER A 29 4.65 -25.79 1.01
N ASP A 30 3.94 -24.66 0.91
CA ASP A 30 3.35 -24.26 -0.36
C ASP A 30 3.84 -22.84 -0.64
N GLU A 31 4.89 -22.74 -1.46
CA GLU A 31 5.40 -21.46 -1.93
C GLU A 31 4.33 -20.80 -2.81
N ARG A 32 4.03 -19.53 -2.52
CA ARG A 32 3.01 -18.78 -3.27
C ARG A 32 3.43 -17.34 -3.49
N THR A 33 3.07 -16.79 -4.64
CA THR A 33 3.24 -15.37 -4.97
C THR A 33 1.89 -14.67 -4.91
N LEU A 34 1.89 -13.36 -4.68
CA LEU A 34 0.67 -12.56 -4.75
C LEU A 34 0.27 -12.29 -6.20
N PRO A 35 -1.02 -12.01 -6.48
CA PRO A 35 -1.47 -11.61 -7.81
C PRO A 35 -0.73 -10.36 -8.30
N LYS A 36 -0.24 -10.40 -9.54
CA LYS A 36 0.48 -9.27 -10.14
C LYS A 36 -0.46 -8.11 -10.46
N CYS A 37 -1.60 -8.38 -11.08
CA CYS A 37 -2.55 -7.36 -11.50
C CYS A 37 -3.94 -7.72 -10.97
N PHE A 38 -4.62 -6.76 -10.36
CA PHE A 38 -5.94 -7.00 -9.78
C PHE A 38 -6.73 -5.69 -9.60
N SER A 39 -8.04 -5.83 -9.42
CA SER A 39 -8.91 -4.79 -8.90
C SER A 39 -9.64 -5.29 -7.66
N CYS A 40 -9.88 -4.43 -6.68
CA CYS A 40 -10.57 -4.78 -5.45
C CYS A 40 -11.18 -3.56 -4.75
N THR A 41 -12.03 -3.82 -3.76
CA THR A 41 -12.35 -2.86 -2.71
C THR A 41 -11.57 -3.20 -1.46
N ALA A 42 -11.12 -2.21 -0.70
CA ALA A 42 -10.37 -2.44 0.53
C ALA A 42 -10.77 -1.47 1.65
N ALA A 43 -10.62 -1.93 2.88
CA ALA A 43 -10.66 -1.09 4.08
C ALA A 43 -9.25 -1.00 4.65
N ILE A 44 -8.75 0.23 4.83
CA ILE A 44 -7.43 0.53 5.39
C ILE A 44 -7.63 1.16 6.76
N ASP A 45 -7.30 0.42 7.81
CA ASP A 45 -7.30 0.89 9.19
C ASP A 45 -5.92 1.47 9.53
N PHE A 46 -5.87 2.75 9.93
CA PHE A 46 -4.65 3.46 10.31
C PHE A 46 -4.96 4.62 11.26
N ASP A 47 -4.21 4.75 12.37
CA ASP A 47 -4.39 5.81 13.39
C ASP A 47 -5.86 6.07 13.77
N ASP A 48 -6.57 5.02 14.20
CA ASP A 48 -7.99 5.03 14.60
C ASP A 48 -8.98 5.48 13.50
N THR A 49 -8.53 5.56 12.26
CA THR A 49 -9.35 5.93 11.10
C THR A 49 -9.41 4.77 10.11
N THR A 50 -10.62 4.45 9.64
CA THR A 50 -10.83 3.50 8.55
C THR A 50 -11.10 4.27 7.26
N TYR A 51 -10.30 4.00 6.24
CA TYR A 51 -10.50 4.48 4.87
C TYR A 51 -11.06 3.34 4.04
N GLU A 52 -12.16 3.58 3.33
CA GLU A 52 -12.64 2.64 2.32
C GLU A 52 -12.13 3.08 0.96
N THR A 53 -11.71 2.12 0.13
CA THR A 53 -11.07 2.39 -1.15
C THR A 53 -11.51 1.43 -2.24
N ALA A 54 -11.59 1.90 -3.48
CA ALA A 54 -11.50 1.06 -4.68
C ALA A 54 -10.06 1.14 -5.21
N MET A 55 -9.43 0.01 -5.47
CA MET A 55 -8.01 -0.06 -5.84
C MET A 55 -7.84 -0.94 -7.08
N SER A 56 -7.00 -0.51 -8.00
CA SER A 56 -6.54 -1.32 -9.13
C SER A 56 -5.02 -1.26 -9.23
N ARG A 57 -4.37 -2.43 -9.31
CA ARG A 57 -2.95 -2.58 -9.63
C ARG A 57 -2.84 -3.09 -11.05
N TYR A 58 -2.29 -2.28 -11.94
CA TYR A 58 -2.21 -2.59 -13.37
C TYR A 58 -0.88 -3.22 -13.76
N ALA A 59 0.19 -2.84 -13.05
CA ALA A 59 1.54 -3.35 -13.19
C ALA A 59 2.33 -3.05 -11.91
N ASP A 60 3.62 -3.38 -11.88
CA ASP A 60 4.49 -3.02 -10.77
C ASP A 60 4.62 -1.49 -10.67
N GLY A 61 4.38 -0.93 -9.48
CA GLY A 61 4.39 0.52 -9.28
C GLY A 61 3.27 1.29 -10.00
N TRP A 62 2.34 0.62 -10.68
CA TRP A 62 1.23 1.27 -11.38
C TRP A 62 -0.11 0.96 -10.72
N TRP A 63 -0.68 1.98 -10.08
CA TRP A 63 -1.91 1.89 -9.32
C TRP A 63 -2.89 3.01 -9.64
N GLU A 64 -4.17 2.69 -9.48
CA GLU A 64 -5.23 3.68 -9.27
C GLU A 64 -5.94 3.36 -7.96
N VAL A 65 -6.11 4.36 -7.10
CA VAL A 65 -6.79 4.22 -5.80
C VAL A 65 -7.79 5.36 -5.62
N GLU A 66 -9.08 5.03 -5.57
CA GLU A 66 -10.14 5.95 -5.20
C GLU A 66 -10.52 5.76 -3.74
N LEU A 67 -10.56 6.82 -2.95
CA LEU A 67 -11.12 6.82 -1.61
C LEU A 67 -12.64 6.96 -1.69
N THR A 68 -13.36 5.99 -1.12
CA THR A 68 -14.83 5.97 -1.08
C THR A 68 -15.38 6.37 0.29
N ALA A 69 -14.56 6.28 1.34
CA ALA A 69 -14.85 6.79 2.69
C ALA A 69 -13.54 7.13 3.44
N PRO A 70 -13.58 8.01 4.47
CA PRO A 70 -14.72 8.78 4.96
C PRO A 70 -15.13 9.93 4.03
N GLU A 71 -16.29 10.54 4.28
CA GLU A 71 -16.86 11.61 3.42
C GLU A 71 -15.90 12.78 3.20
N ALA A 72 -15.01 13.08 4.15
CA ALA A 72 -14.03 14.16 4.04
C ALA A 72 -13.02 13.99 2.88
N VAL A 73 -12.79 12.74 2.45
CA VAL A 73 -11.81 12.38 1.40
C VAL A 73 -12.44 11.61 0.25
N LYS A 74 -13.75 11.36 0.32
CA LYS A 74 -14.49 10.59 -0.67
C LYS A 74 -14.44 11.22 -2.07
N GLY A 75 -14.04 10.43 -3.06
CA GLY A 75 -13.86 10.85 -4.45
C GLY A 75 -12.47 11.43 -4.75
N LEU A 76 -11.52 11.30 -3.82
CA LEU A 76 -10.10 11.50 -4.12
C LEU A 76 -9.57 10.27 -4.84
N VAL A 77 -8.95 10.49 -5.99
CA VAL A 77 -8.32 9.44 -6.80
C VAL A 77 -6.82 9.70 -6.89
N PHE A 78 -6.05 8.68 -6.56
CA PHE A 78 -4.60 8.64 -6.68
C PHE A 78 -4.24 7.78 -7.87
N THR A 79 -3.56 8.36 -8.85
CA THR A 79 -2.97 7.63 -9.98
C THR A 79 -1.47 7.62 -9.77
N ILE A 80 -0.90 6.43 -9.54
CA ILE A 80 0.50 6.24 -9.18
C ILE A 80 1.18 5.53 -10.33
N ASN A 81 2.30 6.07 -10.81
CA ASN A 81 3.15 5.43 -11.82
C ASN A 81 4.62 5.57 -11.39
N GLY A 82 5.14 4.50 -10.80
CA GLY A 82 6.48 4.51 -10.20
C GLY A 82 6.56 5.52 -9.05
N ASP A 83 7.40 6.53 -9.21
CA ASP A 83 7.60 7.60 -8.22
C ASP A 83 6.60 8.76 -8.39
N ASP A 84 5.92 8.83 -9.55
CA ASP A 84 4.97 9.90 -9.84
C ASP A 84 3.60 9.55 -9.24
N THR A 85 2.98 10.53 -8.58
CA THR A 85 1.62 10.39 -8.05
C THR A 85 0.81 11.61 -8.43
N GLU A 86 -0.24 11.37 -9.21
CA GLU A 86 -1.26 12.35 -9.56
C GLU A 86 -2.46 12.20 -8.64
N ILE A 87 -3.03 13.33 -8.20
CA ILE A 87 -4.22 13.37 -7.35
C ILE A 87 -5.31 14.16 -8.07
N SER A 88 -6.49 13.56 -8.20
CA SER A 88 -7.67 14.23 -8.71
C SER A 88 -8.82 14.15 -7.71
N PHE A 89 -9.69 15.17 -7.73
CA PHE A 89 -10.91 15.22 -6.93
C PHE A 89 -12.05 15.75 -7.77
N LYS A 90 -13.11 14.94 -7.96
CA LYS A 90 -14.30 15.33 -8.73
C LYS A 90 -13.97 15.88 -10.14
N GLY A 91 -12.97 15.29 -10.81
CA GLY A 91 -12.52 15.71 -12.14
C GLY A 91 -11.69 16.99 -12.18
N LEU A 92 -11.33 17.55 -11.03
CA LEU A 92 -10.35 18.63 -10.93
C LEU A 92 -9.00 18.05 -10.54
N HIS A 93 -8.01 18.28 -11.40
CA HIS A 93 -6.62 17.93 -11.15
C HIS A 93 -6.01 19.00 -10.26
N PHE A 94 -5.53 18.60 -9.09
CA PHE A 94 -4.87 19.52 -8.17
C PHE A 94 -3.45 19.02 -7.90
N MET A 95 -2.46 19.84 -8.23
CA MET A 95 -1.10 19.64 -7.73
C MET A 95 -1.06 20.11 -6.26
N PHE A 96 -1.55 19.27 -5.35
CA PHE A 96 -1.32 19.51 -3.93
C PHE A 96 0.14 19.18 -3.58
N ASP A 97 0.73 19.97 -2.69
CA ASP A 97 1.95 19.57 -1.99
C ASP A 97 1.62 18.36 -1.10
N THR A 98 1.87 17.16 -1.63
CA THR A 98 1.51 15.87 -1.03
C THR A 98 2.15 15.67 0.35
N SER A 99 3.23 16.40 0.66
CA SER A 99 3.84 16.43 1.98
C SER A 99 2.92 16.97 3.09
N LYS A 100 1.85 17.69 2.70
CA LYS A 100 0.83 18.22 3.62
C LYS A 100 -0.45 17.41 3.64
N PHE A 101 -0.49 16.27 2.95
CA PHE A 101 -1.67 15.44 2.86
C PHE A 101 -1.46 14.11 3.58
N PRO A 102 -1.84 14.00 4.87
CA PRO A 102 -1.62 12.78 5.66
C PRO A 102 -2.19 11.53 5.00
N VAL A 103 -3.34 11.66 4.34
CA VAL A 103 -4.02 10.56 3.65
C VAL A 103 -3.24 10.07 2.42
N GLY A 104 -2.47 10.93 1.77
CA GLY A 104 -1.56 10.50 0.71
C GLY A 104 -0.46 9.58 1.22
N SER A 105 -0.02 9.77 2.47
CA SER A 105 0.93 8.85 3.11
C SER A 105 0.29 7.49 3.40
N VAL A 106 -0.99 7.46 3.82
CA VAL A 106 -1.74 6.22 4.05
C VAL A 106 -1.82 5.39 2.75
N VAL A 107 -2.26 6.01 1.65
CA VAL A 107 -2.33 5.34 0.34
C VAL A 107 -0.95 4.89 -0.12
N SER A 108 0.07 5.74 0.02
CA SER A 108 1.43 5.43 -0.40
C SER A 108 2.03 4.25 0.37
N ILE A 109 1.83 4.19 1.70
CA ILE A 109 2.26 3.06 2.51
C ILE A 109 1.54 1.79 2.02
N ALA A 110 0.22 1.83 1.86
CA ALA A 110 -0.55 0.66 1.45
C ALA A 110 -0.08 0.06 0.12
N VAL A 111 0.05 0.88 -0.94
CA VAL A 111 0.44 0.39 -2.27
C VAL A 111 1.90 -0.05 -2.33
N LYS A 112 2.82 0.70 -1.70
CA LYS A 112 4.26 0.36 -1.67
C LYS A 112 4.54 -0.89 -0.86
N SER A 113 3.79 -1.10 0.22
CA SER A 113 3.87 -2.33 1.00
C SER A 113 3.43 -3.53 0.16
N PHE A 114 2.36 -3.41 -0.62
CA PHE A 114 1.94 -4.48 -1.52
C PHE A 114 2.98 -4.72 -2.63
N ASP A 115 3.47 -3.67 -3.28
CA ASP A 115 4.50 -3.77 -4.33
C ASP A 115 5.79 -4.43 -3.83
N ARG A 116 6.15 -4.20 -2.56
CA ARG A 116 7.30 -4.87 -1.94
C ARG A 116 7.07 -6.37 -1.75
N LEU A 117 5.84 -6.79 -1.45
CA LEU A 117 5.51 -8.18 -1.18
C LEU A 117 5.18 -8.97 -2.45
N ALA A 118 4.60 -8.32 -3.46
CA ALA A 118 4.16 -8.95 -4.71
C ALA A 118 5.23 -9.79 -5.43
N PRO A 119 6.51 -9.38 -5.53
CA PRO A 119 7.55 -10.16 -6.19
C PRO A 119 8.12 -11.29 -5.32
N LEU A 120 7.76 -11.36 -4.03
CA LEU A 120 8.31 -12.34 -3.11
C LEU A 120 7.59 -13.69 -3.25
N THR A 121 8.36 -14.76 -3.13
CA THR A 121 7.82 -16.07 -2.81
C THR A 121 7.54 -16.13 -1.31
N LEU A 122 6.28 -16.31 -0.94
CA LEU A 122 5.86 -16.36 0.45
C LEU A 122 5.89 -17.80 0.98
N ASP A 123 6.47 -17.97 2.17
CA ASP A 123 6.38 -19.22 2.93
C ASP A 123 4.99 -19.35 3.57
N VAL A 124 4.06 -20.01 2.89
CA VAL A 124 2.68 -20.14 3.35
C VAL A 124 2.51 -21.29 4.33
N VAL A 125 1.81 -21.00 5.43
CA VAL A 125 1.29 -21.94 6.40
C VAL A 125 -0.21 -22.14 6.14
N GLU A 126 -0.61 -23.37 5.84
CA GLU A 126 -2.02 -23.71 5.67
C GLU A 126 -2.73 -23.78 7.02
N GLY A 127 -3.84 -23.05 7.16
CA GLY A 127 -4.79 -23.19 8.27
C GLY A 127 -6.05 -23.96 7.88
N GLU A 128 -6.99 -24.13 8.81
CA GLU A 128 -8.24 -24.86 8.53
C GLU A 128 -9.12 -24.13 7.50
N SER A 129 -9.32 -22.82 7.66
CA SER A 129 -10.16 -22.00 6.76
C SER A 129 -9.34 -21.15 5.79
N ASN A 130 -8.28 -20.51 6.29
CA ASN A 130 -7.44 -19.59 5.54
C ASN A 130 -5.98 -20.02 5.62
N ASN A 131 -5.17 -19.46 4.72
CA ASN A 131 -3.73 -19.65 4.67
C ASN A 131 -3.03 -18.36 5.16
N PHE A 132 -1.82 -18.49 5.68
CA PHE A 132 -1.12 -17.39 6.33
C PHE A 132 0.33 -17.33 5.90
N ALA A 133 0.87 -16.13 5.73
CA ALA A 133 2.31 -15.91 5.60
C ALA A 133 2.71 -14.67 6.41
N SER A 134 3.91 -14.68 6.98
CA SER A 134 4.42 -13.55 7.76
C SER A 134 5.93 -13.46 7.61
N GLY A 135 6.48 -12.26 7.70
CA GLY A 135 7.92 -12.07 7.56
C GLY A 135 8.34 -10.61 7.70
N ASN A 136 9.52 -10.32 7.18
CA ASN A 136 10.06 -8.97 7.07
C ASN A 136 10.57 -8.76 5.64
N ALA A 137 10.19 -7.65 5.01
CA ALA A 137 10.63 -7.27 3.68
C ALA A 137 11.17 -5.83 3.71
N ASP A 138 12.47 -5.66 3.44
CA ASP A 138 13.19 -4.39 3.52
C ASP A 138 12.88 -3.58 4.79
N GLY A 139 12.94 -4.25 5.95
CA GLY A 139 12.68 -3.63 7.24
C GLY A 139 11.21 -3.43 7.60
N MET A 140 10.27 -3.84 6.73
CA MET A 140 8.83 -3.82 7.01
C MET A 140 8.36 -5.19 7.47
N THR A 141 7.92 -5.30 8.71
CA THR A 141 7.26 -6.50 9.21
C THR A 141 5.86 -6.62 8.63
N TYR A 142 5.47 -7.82 8.20
CA TYR A 142 4.15 -8.07 7.64
C TYR A 142 3.54 -9.40 8.10
N SER A 143 2.21 -9.45 8.08
CA SER A 143 1.43 -10.68 8.14
C SER A 143 0.30 -10.59 7.11
N ILE A 144 0.19 -11.58 6.23
CA ILE A 144 -0.84 -11.67 5.21
C ILE A 144 -1.70 -12.92 5.41
N THR A 145 -3.01 -12.73 5.31
CA THR A 145 -4.00 -13.81 5.27
C THR A 145 -4.47 -13.98 3.84
N LEU A 146 -4.48 -15.21 3.37
CA LEU A 146 -4.88 -15.61 2.02
C LEU A 146 -6.06 -16.59 2.11
N ASP A 147 -6.94 -16.57 1.11
CA ASP A 147 -7.87 -17.68 0.93
C ASP A 147 -7.14 -18.95 0.43
N LYS A 148 -7.90 -20.03 0.22
CA LYS A 148 -7.33 -21.30 -0.28
C LYS A 148 -6.75 -21.19 -1.69
N ASN A 149 -7.24 -20.26 -2.50
CA ASN A 149 -6.77 -20.01 -3.87
C ASN A 149 -5.56 -19.08 -3.94
N GLY A 150 -5.19 -18.42 -2.84
CA GLY A 150 -4.09 -17.46 -2.80
C GLY A 150 -4.50 -16.02 -2.98
N ILE A 151 -5.81 -15.73 -2.91
CA ILE A 151 -6.33 -14.38 -2.95
C ILE A 151 -6.12 -13.71 -1.60
N PRO A 152 -5.53 -12.50 -1.56
CA PRO A 152 -5.38 -11.74 -0.33
C PRO A 152 -6.73 -11.43 0.33
N LEU A 153 -6.81 -11.69 1.63
CA LEU A 153 -7.94 -11.31 2.48
C LEU A 153 -7.57 -10.15 3.41
N SER A 154 -6.35 -10.15 3.95
CA SER A 154 -5.86 -9.04 4.77
C SER A 154 -4.34 -8.93 4.75
N LEU A 155 -3.81 -7.72 4.88
CA LEU A 155 -2.39 -7.42 5.09
C LEU A 155 -2.25 -6.55 6.34
N ASP A 156 -1.45 -7.00 7.30
CA ASP A 156 -1.10 -6.28 8.53
C ASP A 156 0.37 -5.86 8.46
N LEU A 157 0.64 -4.57 8.69
CA LEU A 157 1.96 -3.96 8.66
C LEU A 157 2.35 -3.56 10.09
N GLY A 158 2.79 -4.55 10.87
CA GLY A 158 2.89 -4.44 12.33
C GLY A 158 3.65 -3.21 12.85
N ASP A 159 4.70 -2.76 12.15
CA ASP A 159 5.50 -1.61 12.59
C ASP A 159 4.83 -0.26 12.28
N SER A 160 3.97 -0.18 11.25
CA SER A 160 3.21 1.03 10.95
C SER A 160 1.84 1.05 11.64
N GLY A 161 1.36 -0.09 12.16
CA GLY A 161 0.02 -0.21 12.72
C GLY A 161 -1.08 -0.18 11.65
N MET A 162 -0.72 -0.24 10.36
CA MET A 162 -1.68 -0.28 9.27
C MET A 162 -2.21 -1.70 9.06
N LYS A 163 -3.52 -1.82 8.89
CA LYS A 163 -4.16 -3.05 8.46
C LYS A 163 -5.05 -2.80 7.25
N ILE A 164 -4.89 -3.63 6.22
CA ILE A 164 -5.66 -3.60 4.99
C ILE A 164 -6.53 -4.85 4.94
N THR A 165 -7.81 -4.70 4.64
CA THR A 165 -8.75 -5.80 4.47
C THR A 165 -9.31 -5.75 3.06
N PHE A 166 -9.05 -6.78 2.27
CA PHE A 166 -9.43 -6.84 0.85
C PHE A 166 -10.80 -7.51 0.68
N THR A 167 -11.58 -6.99 -0.25
CA THR A 167 -12.92 -7.45 -0.61
C THR A 167 -13.14 -7.30 -2.11
N SER A 168 -14.09 -8.04 -2.69
CA SER A 168 -14.43 -7.94 -4.12
C SER A 168 -13.21 -8.06 -5.05
N PHE A 169 -12.27 -8.96 -4.71
CA PHE A 169 -10.98 -9.08 -5.40
C PHE A 169 -11.15 -9.82 -6.73
N GLU A 170 -10.65 -9.22 -7.81
CA GLU A 170 -10.66 -9.76 -9.16
C GLU A 170 -9.27 -9.64 -9.79
N ILE A 171 -8.74 -10.75 -10.30
CA ILE A 171 -7.47 -10.75 -11.04
C ILE A 171 -7.76 -10.20 -12.44
N ILE A 172 -6.97 -9.21 -12.87
CA ILE A 172 -7.09 -8.59 -14.19
C ILE A 172 -5.82 -8.85 -15.02
N GLU A 173 -5.89 -8.60 -16.32
CA GLU A 173 -4.72 -8.66 -17.19
C GLU A 173 -3.82 -7.42 -16.99
N GLU A 174 -2.52 -7.60 -17.18
CA GLU A 174 -1.56 -6.49 -17.16
C GLU A 174 -1.85 -5.52 -18.30
N GLN A 175 -2.05 -4.25 -17.96
CA GLN A 175 -2.27 -3.21 -18.96
C GLN A 175 -0.92 -2.65 -19.42
N PRO A 176 -0.78 -2.24 -20.70
CA PRO A 176 0.39 -1.50 -21.14
C PRO A 176 0.36 -0.10 -20.53
N GLU A 177 1.49 0.35 -19.96
CA GLU A 177 1.66 1.71 -19.43
C GLU A 177 1.14 2.75 -20.44
N GLN A 178 0.13 3.53 -20.05
CA GLN A 178 -0.24 4.70 -20.84
C GLN A 178 0.78 5.79 -20.58
N THR A 179 1.61 6.07 -21.59
CA THR A 179 2.47 7.26 -21.61
C THR A 179 1.57 8.49 -21.52
N THR A 180 1.58 9.17 -20.36
CA THR A 180 0.98 10.50 -20.20
C THR A 180 1.63 11.42 -21.22
N ALA A 181 0.90 11.76 -22.28
CA ALA A 181 1.28 12.82 -23.18
C ALA A 181 1.29 14.12 -22.37
N ALA A 182 2.48 14.62 -22.04
CA ALA A 182 2.65 15.95 -21.48
C ALA A 182 2.01 16.97 -22.44
N GLU A 183 0.86 17.50 -22.06
CA GLU A 183 0.22 18.59 -22.77
C GLU A 183 1.09 19.84 -22.54
N GLU A 184 1.91 20.19 -23.54
CA GLU A 184 2.62 21.47 -23.61
C GLU A 184 1.59 22.61 -23.53
N SER A 185 1.37 23.13 -22.33
CA SER A 185 0.69 24.40 -22.12
C SER A 185 1.59 25.53 -22.62
N VAL A 186 1.35 25.97 -23.85
CA VAL A 186 1.96 27.16 -24.44
C VAL A 186 1.61 28.37 -23.57
N THR A 187 2.62 28.88 -22.85
CA THR A 187 2.56 30.13 -22.10
C THR A 187 2.54 31.30 -23.11
N ALA A 188 1.35 31.78 -23.47
CA ALA A 188 1.19 33.07 -24.13
C ALA A 188 0.92 34.15 -23.06
N ALA A 189 1.94 34.94 -22.74
CA ALA A 189 1.84 36.06 -21.82
C ALA A 189 0.88 37.17 -22.35
N PRO A 190 0.09 37.83 -21.48
CA PRO A 190 -0.71 38.99 -21.89
C PRO A 190 0.18 40.24 -21.96
N GLN A 191 0.26 40.88 -23.12
CA GLN A 191 0.88 42.20 -23.24
C GLN A 191 -0.11 43.30 -22.82
N THR A 192 0.19 43.96 -21.71
CA THR A 192 -0.48 45.17 -21.22
C THR A 192 0.08 46.42 -21.94
N THR A 193 -0.83 47.12 -22.61
CA THR A 193 -0.95 48.56 -22.89
C THR A 193 0.19 49.52 -22.53
N ALA A 194 0.59 50.34 -23.52
CA ALA A 194 0.88 51.76 -23.33
C ALA A 194 0.60 52.56 -24.62
N SER A 195 -0.41 53.43 -24.55
CA SER A 195 -0.66 54.56 -25.47
C SER A 195 0.24 55.74 -25.07
N PRO A 196 0.58 56.66 -25.99
CA PRO A 196 -0.08 57.97 -25.87
C PRO A 196 -0.48 58.63 -27.21
N GLU A 197 -1.58 59.40 -27.12
CA GLU A 197 -1.98 60.47 -28.04
C GLU A 197 -0.86 61.51 -28.27
N THR A 198 -0.76 62.08 -29.48
CA THR A 198 -1.07 63.51 -29.75
C THR A 198 -0.99 63.83 -31.26
N THR A 199 -2.15 64.17 -31.83
CA THR A 199 -2.51 65.19 -32.83
C THR A 199 -1.43 65.85 -33.71
N GLN A 200 -1.59 65.82 -35.04
CA GLN A 200 -1.68 67.03 -35.89
C GLN A 200 -2.34 66.79 -37.26
N LEU A 201 -3.28 67.69 -37.61
CA LEU A 201 -3.94 67.87 -38.89
C LEU A 201 -2.98 68.46 -39.95
N SER A 202 -3.13 68.08 -41.24
CA SER A 202 -3.50 69.03 -42.32
C SER A 202 -3.62 68.38 -43.71
N ASN A 203 -4.83 68.52 -44.26
CA ASN A 203 -5.32 68.65 -45.63
C ASN A 203 -4.49 68.31 -46.90
N ALA A 204 -5.27 67.78 -47.84
CA ALA A 204 -5.08 67.64 -49.27
C ALA A 204 -4.43 68.82 -50.01
N SER A 205 -3.67 68.49 -51.05
CA SER A 205 -3.93 68.98 -52.41
C SER A 205 -3.30 68.07 -53.47
#